data_AF-A0A935AV31-F1
#
_entry.id   AF-A0A935AV31-F1
#
_cell.length_a   1.000
_cell.length_b   1.000
_cell.length_c   1.000
_cell.angle_alpha   90.00
_cell.angle_beta   90.00
_cell.angle_gamma   90.00
#
_symmetry.space_group_name_H-M   'P 1'
#
loop_
_entity.id
_entity.type
_entity.pdbx_description
1 polymer ?
#
loop_
_entity_poly.entity_id
_entity_poly.type
_entity_poly.pdbx_seq_one_letter_code
_entity_poly.pdbx_strand_id
1 'polypeptide(L)'
;MLALLSLIASEGGEAKEVVNPVIPDTPELVWGAIAFFLLLILMYAVCLPPIRQAMRRREDQMRNDAESAERARVEAEQVRRDYDATLAEARAEASRIVDAARQAGEARRAEIIRAAEDDVAAERQAALADLDAARTTALDGLRPQVGSIAVAAAGKVVQRDLDVAANQSVVDEHVRSASRG
;
A
#
# COMPACT_ATOMS: atom_id res chain seq x y z
N MET A 1 -123.72 -55.48 -36.48
CA MET A 1 -123.38 -54.61 -35.32
C MET A 1 -122.15 -55.10 -34.54
N LEU A 2 -121.19 -55.79 -35.17
CA LEU A 2 -119.90 -56.16 -34.56
C LEU A 2 -118.68 -55.60 -35.33
N ALA A 3 -118.91 -55.07 -36.55
CA ALA A 3 -117.91 -54.31 -37.33
C ALA A 3 -117.61 -52.90 -36.75
N LEU A 4 -118.33 -52.48 -35.69
CA LEU A 4 -118.13 -51.19 -35.02
C LEU A 4 -117.14 -51.28 -33.84
N LEU A 5 -116.74 -52.50 -33.43
CA LEU A 5 -115.81 -52.69 -32.31
C LEU A 5 -114.33 -52.81 -32.72
N SER A 6 -114.00 -53.02 -34.00
CA SER A 6 -112.59 -53.07 -34.45
C SER A 6 -111.99 -51.69 -34.79
N LEU A 7 -112.81 -50.63 -34.83
CA LEU A 7 -112.38 -49.28 -35.20
C LEU A 7 -111.97 -48.40 -33.99
N ILE A 8 -112.27 -48.84 -32.77
CA ILE A 8 -111.81 -48.19 -31.52
C ILE A 8 -110.49 -48.84 -31.03
N ALA A 9 -110.04 -49.93 -31.65
CA ALA A 9 -108.73 -50.55 -31.40
C ALA A 9 -107.60 -49.97 -32.26
N SER A 10 -107.86 -48.91 -33.06
CA SER A 10 -106.98 -48.46 -34.13
C SER A 10 -106.30 -47.10 -33.92
N GLU A 11 -106.34 -46.49 -32.73
CA GLU A 11 -105.49 -45.33 -32.46
C GLU A 11 -105.32 -45.12 -30.95
N GLY A 12 -104.18 -45.57 -30.43
CA GLY A 12 -103.87 -45.42 -29.01
C GLY A 12 -102.78 -46.34 -28.51
N GLY A 13 -101.55 -46.11 -28.98
CA GLY A 13 -100.38 -46.35 -28.15
C GLY A 13 -99.68 -47.70 -28.28
N GLU A 14 -98.37 -47.58 -28.47
CA GLU A 14 -97.34 -48.53 -28.03
C GLU A 14 -97.03 -49.70 -28.98
N ALA A 15 -96.48 -49.36 -30.15
CA ALA A 15 -95.35 -50.12 -30.67
C ALA A 15 -94.11 -49.82 -29.78
N LYS A 16 -94.15 -50.31 -28.53
CA LYS A 16 -92.95 -50.47 -27.70
C LYS A 16 -92.47 -51.90 -27.86
N GLU A 17 -91.74 -52.14 -28.94
CA GLU A 17 -90.87 -53.31 -29.04
C GLU A 17 -89.57 -52.99 -28.30
N VAL A 18 -89.66 -53.13 -26.98
CA VAL A 18 -88.62 -53.38 -25.98
C VAL A 18 -87.19 -52.95 -26.35
N VAL A 19 -86.92 -51.65 -26.32
CA VAL A 19 -85.56 -51.14 -26.09
C VAL A 19 -85.16 -51.58 -24.69
N ASN A 20 -84.20 -52.50 -24.64
CA ASN A 20 -83.66 -53.06 -23.41
C ASN A 20 -82.95 -51.91 -22.63
N PRO A 21 -83.45 -51.46 -21.48
CA PRO A 21 -82.98 -50.25 -20.80
C PRO A 21 -81.58 -50.37 -20.15
N VAL A 22 -80.88 -51.47 -20.42
CA VAL A 22 -79.55 -51.77 -19.88
C VAL A 22 -78.47 -51.78 -20.98
N ILE A 23 -78.83 -51.85 -22.27
CA ILE A 23 -77.86 -51.77 -23.37
C ILE A 23 -78.38 -50.78 -24.42
N PRO A 24 -77.76 -49.59 -24.56
CA PRO A 24 -78.19 -48.59 -25.54
C PRO A 24 -77.96 -49.06 -26.98
N ASP A 25 -78.66 -48.44 -27.93
CA ASP A 25 -78.54 -48.73 -29.36
C ASP A 25 -77.07 -48.69 -29.82
N THR A 26 -76.61 -49.76 -30.45
CA THR A 26 -75.20 -49.93 -30.88
C THR A 26 -74.60 -48.76 -31.69
N PRO A 27 -75.35 -48.04 -32.56
CA PRO A 27 -74.81 -46.89 -33.28
C PRO A 27 -74.51 -45.68 -32.39
N GLU A 28 -75.32 -45.45 -31.35
CA GLU A 28 -75.12 -44.35 -30.40
C GLU A 28 -73.87 -44.57 -29.55
N LEU A 29 -73.62 -45.82 -29.16
CA LEU A 29 -72.40 -46.21 -28.46
C LEU A 29 -71.15 -45.97 -29.32
N VAL A 30 -71.21 -46.31 -30.61
CA VAL A 30 -70.08 -46.13 -31.54
C VAL A 30 -69.80 -44.64 -31.78
N TRP A 31 -70.83 -43.82 -32.04
CA TRP A 31 -70.64 -42.39 -32.26
C TRP A 31 -70.22 -41.66 -30.97
N GLY A 32 -70.78 -42.06 -29.82
CA GLY A 32 -70.37 -41.57 -28.51
C GLY A 32 -68.91 -41.93 -28.19
N ALA A 33 -68.47 -43.16 -28.50
CA ALA A 33 -67.08 -43.56 -28.35
C ALA A 33 -66.16 -42.76 -29.26
N ILE A 34 -66.52 -42.55 -30.54
CA ILE A 34 -65.75 -41.72 -31.47
C ILE A 34 -65.62 -40.29 -30.94
N ALA A 35 -66.71 -39.66 -30.51
CA ALA A 35 -66.68 -38.31 -29.94
C ALA A 35 -65.85 -38.25 -28.66
N PHE A 36 -65.96 -39.26 -27.78
CA PHE A 36 -65.17 -39.38 -26.57
C PHE A 36 -63.67 -39.50 -26.86
N PHE A 37 -63.27 -40.39 -27.76
CA PHE A 37 -61.85 -40.55 -28.14
C PHE A 37 -61.31 -39.34 -28.89
N LEU A 38 -62.11 -38.69 -29.73
CA LEU A 38 -61.72 -37.46 -30.43
C LEU A 38 -61.49 -36.32 -29.43
N LEU A 39 -62.38 -36.14 -28.46
CA LEU A 39 -62.22 -35.19 -27.36
C LEU A 39 -61.01 -35.54 -26.49
N LEU A 40 -60.82 -36.83 -26.16
CA LEU A 40 -59.69 -37.31 -25.36
C LEU A 40 -58.36 -37.01 -26.04
N ILE A 41 -58.24 -37.27 -27.34
CA ILE A 41 -57.03 -37.00 -28.12
C ILE A 41 -56.77 -35.49 -28.17
N LEU A 42 -57.80 -34.68 -28.42
CA LEU A 42 -57.68 -33.22 -28.43
C LEU A 42 -57.23 -32.69 -27.06
N MET A 43 -57.83 -33.18 -25.97
CA MET A 43 -57.46 -32.82 -24.60
C MET A 43 -56.04 -33.26 -24.27
N TYR A 44 -55.65 -34.49 -24.64
CA TYR A 44 -54.29 -35.00 -24.41
C TYR A 44 -53.26 -34.18 -25.19
N ALA A 45 -53.54 -33.85 -26.44
CA ALA A 45 -52.67 -33.04 -27.28
C ALA A 45 -52.50 -31.61 -26.74
N VAL A 46 -53.54 -31.02 -26.12
CA VAL A 46 -53.52 -29.64 -25.62
C VAL A 46 -53.04 -29.54 -24.17
N CYS A 47 -53.40 -30.47 -23.29
CA CYS A 47 -53.17 -30.40 -21.84
C CYS A 47 -51.78 -30.96 -21.43
N LEU A 48 -51.27 -31.95 -22.16
CA LEU A 48 -49.97 -32.55 -21.88
C LEU A 48 -48.74 -31.64 -22.15
N PRO A 49 -48.67 -30.84 -23.22
CA PRO A 49 -47.53 -29.96 -23.47
C PRO A 49 -47.26 -28.92 -22.35
N PRO A 50 -48.25 -28.17 -21.81
CA PRO A 50 -47.97 -27.18 -20.76
C PRO A 50 -47.49 -27.83 -19.46
N ILE A 51 -47.99 -29.03 -19.11
CA ILE A 51 -47.53 -29.77 -17.92
C ILE A 51 -46.07 -30.18 -18.08
N ARG A 52 -45.70 -30.77 -19.22
CA ARG A 52 -44.31 -31.15 -19.51
C ARG A 52 -43.39 -29.93 -19.55
N GLN A 53 -43.85 -28.81 -20.10
CA GLN A 53 -43.08 -27.57 -20.14
C GLN A 53 -42.88 -27.01 -18.73
N ALA A 54 -43.89 -27.04 -17.85
CA ALA A 54 -43.76 -26.58 -16.48
C ALA A 54 -42.76 -27.42 -15.67
N MET A 55 -42.77 -28.75 -15.85
CA MET A 55 -41.79 -29.64 -15.21
C MET A 55 -40.37 -29.36 -15.70
N ARG A 56 -40.15 -29.27 -17.02
CA ARG A 56 -38.83 -28.94 -17.59
C ARG A 56 -38.33 -27.57 -17.12
N ARG A 57 -39.20 -26.55 -17.09
CA ARG A 57 -38.83 -25.22 -16.57
C ARG A 57 -38.36 -25.29 -15.13
N ARG A 58 -39.01 -26.07 -14.27
CA ARG A 58 -38.58 -26.25 -12.87
C ARG A 58 -37.24 -26.97 -12.78
N GLU A 59 -37.06 -28.05 -13.53
CA GLU A 59 -35.79 -28.78 -13.58
C GLU A 59 -34.64 -27.90 -14.09
N ASP A 60 -34.88 -27.13 -15.16
CA ASP A 60 -33.91 -26.21 -15.73
C ASP A 60 -33.59 -25.05 -14.76
N GLN A 61 -34.60 -24.51 -14.08
CA GLN A 61 -34.41 -23.49 -13.05
C GLN A 61 -33.55 -24.03 -11.91
N MET A 62 -33.88 -25.20 -11.36
CA MET A 62 -33.11 -25.80 -10.26
C MET A 62 -31.67 -26.11 -10.67
N ARG A 63 -31.46 -26.58 -11.90
CA ARG A 63 -30.11 -26.84 -12.43
C ARG A 63 -29.31 -25.54 -12.57
N ASN A 64 -29.92 -24.50 -13.13
CA ASN A 64 -29.29 -23.19 -13.30
C ASN A 64 -28.98 -22.53 -11.94
N ASP A 65 -29.90 -22.63 -10.99
CA ASP A 65 -29.72 -22.10 -9.64
C ASP A 65 -28.58 -22.84 -8.92
N ALA A 66 -28.50 -24.17 -9.05
CA ALA A 66 -27.40 -24.96 -8.50
C ALA A 66 -26.05 -24.62 -9.17
N GLU A 67 -26.01 -24.49 -10.49
CA GLU A 67 -24.80 -24.14 -11.23
C GLU A 67 -24.34 -22.71 -10.91
N SER A 68 -25.27 -21.75 -10.83
CA SER A 68 -24.94 -20.37 -10.44
C SER A 68 -24.45 -20.27 -9.00
N ALA A 69 -25.03 -21.04 -8.06
CA ALA A 69 -24.57 -21.11 -6.69
C ALA A 69 -23.15 -21.69 -6.59
N GLU A 70 -22.84 -22.72 -7.37
CA GLU A 70 -21.49 -23.30 -7.41
C GLU A 70 -20.48 -22.33 -8.01
N ARG A 71 -20.83 -21.69 -9.14
CA ARG A 71 -19.98 -20.65 -9.74
C ARG A 71 -19.71 -19.49 -8.78
N ALA A 72 -20.74 -19.02 -8.07
CA ALA A 72 -20.60 -17.95 -7.09
C ALA A 72 -19.71 -18.37 -5.90
N ARG A 73 -19.78 -19.64 -5.48
CA ARG A 73 -18.89 -20.18 -4.44
C ARG A 73 -17.44 -20.22 -4.91
N VAL A 74 -17.19 -20.75 -6.10
CA VAL A 74 -15.84 -20.83 -6.69
C VAL A 74 -15.25 -19.42 -6.88
N GLU A 75 -16.05 -18.48 -7.40
CA GLU A 75 -15.62 -17.08 -7.57
C GLU A 75 -15.33 -16.43 -6.22
N ALA A 76 -16.17 -16.61 -5.21
CA ALA A 76 -15.93 -16.10 -3.87
C ALA A 76 -14.65 -16.70 -3.24
N GLU A 77 -14.38 -17.98 -3.44
CA GLU A 77 -13.14 -18.62 -3.00
C GLU A 77 -11.92 -18.07 -3.73
N GLN A 78 -12.01 -17.84 -5.04
CA GLN A 78 -10.93 -17.23 -5.83
C GLN A 78 -10.65 -15.81 -5.35
N VAL A 79 -11.68 -14.96 -5.23
CA VAL A 79 -11.55 -13.58 -4.74
C VAL A 79 -10.94 -13.56 -3.34
N ARG A 80 -11.33 -14.49 -2.45
CA ARG A 80 -10.71 -14.61 -1.13
C ARG A 80 -9.23 -14.98 -1.20
N ARG A 81 -8.86 -15.94 -2.05
CA ARG A 81 -7.45 -16.33 -2.25
C ARG A 81 -6.63 -15.17 -2.78
N ASP A 82 -7.13 -14.46 -3.78
CA ASP A 82 -6.45 -13.32 -4.39
C ASP A 82 -6.31 -12.17 -3.39
N TYR A 83 -7.34 -11.93 -2.58
CA TYR A 83 -7.31 -10.95 -1.50
C TYR A 83 -6.26 -11.32 -0.44
N ASP A 84 -6.25 -12.56 0.03
CA ASP A 84 -5.28 -13.04 1.02
C ASP A 84 -3.84 -12.98 0.47
N ALA A 85 -3.64 -13.31 -0.81
CA ALA A 85 -2.36 -13.20 -1.50
C ALA A 85 -1.89 -11.73 -1.59
N THR A 86 -2.79 -10.83 -2.00
CA THR A 86 -2.50 -9.39 -2.09
C THR A 86 -2.16 -8.82 -0.71
N LEU A 87 -2.87 -9.26 0.34
CA LEU A 87 -2.60 -8.84 1.72
C LEU A 87 -1.23 -9.34 2.20
N ALA A 88 -0.85 -10.58 1.87
CA ALA A 88 0.45 -11.13 2.19
C ALA A 88 1.58 -10.38 1.46
N GLU A 89 1.39 -10.08 0.18
CA GLU A 89 2.34 -9.31 -0.62
C GLU A 89 2.49 -7.88 -0.08
N ALA A 90 1.38 -7.19 0.22
CA ALA A 90 1.41 -5.85 0.81
C ALA A 90 2.15 -5.81 2.16
N ARG A 91 1.97 -6.84 3.00
CA ARG A 91 2.72 -6.96 4.27
C ARG A 91 4.21 -7.20 4.05
N ALA A 92 4.56 -8.06 3.09
CA ALA A 92 5.95 -8.32 2.74
C ALA A 92 6.62 -7.05 2.21
N GLU A 93 5.96 -6.31 1.32
CA GLU A 93 6.46 -5.06 0.77
C GLU A 93 6.59 -3.97 1.84
N ALA A 94 5.62 -3.83 2.74
CA ALA A 94 5.72 -2.92 3.87
C ALA A 94 6.94 -3.24 4.76
N SER A 95 7.20 -4.52 5.04
CA SER A 95 8.40 -4.93 5.79
C SER A 95 9.68 -4.53 5.04
N ARG A 96 9.75 -4.79 3.72
CA ARG A 96 10.91 -4.41 2.90
C ARG A 96 11.15 -2.90 2.91
N ILE A 97 10.09 -2.10 2.80
CA ILE A 97 10.19 -0.64 2.85
C ILE A 97 10.74 -0.18 4.20
N VAL A 98 10.25 -0.74 5.31
CA VAL A 98 10.74 -0.41 6.66
C VAL A 98 12.20 -0.81 6.83
N ASP A 99 12.59 -1.99 6.36
CA ASP A 99 13.97 -2.47 6.46
C ASP A 99 14.92 -1.65 5.58
N ALA A 100 14.51 -1.31 4.36
CA ALA A 100 15.26 -0.43 3.47
C ALA A 100 15.41 0.98 4.07
N ALA A 101 14.35 1.54 4.66
CA ALA A 101 14.39 2.83 5.32
C ALA A 101 15.32 2.83 6.55
N ARG A 102 15.33 1.74 7.32
CA ARG A 102 16.27 1.57 8.44
C ARG A 102 17.72 1.52 7.97
N GLN A 103 18.01 0.70 6.96
CA GLN A 103 19.36 0.60 6.39
C GLN A 103 19.83 1.93 5.81
N ALA A 104 18.97 2.63 5.06
CA ALA A 104 19.29 3.95 4.53
C ALA A 104 19.51 4.99 5.65
N GLY A 105 18.72 4.94 6.72
CA GLY A 105 18.88 5.78 7.90
C GLY A 105 20.20 5.53 8.64
N GLU A 106 20.57 4.27 8.83
CA GLU A 106 21.85 3.88 9.45
C GLU A 106 23.04 4.30 8.59
N ALA A 107 22.98 4.05 7.27
CA ALA A 107 24.01 4.48 6.33
C ALA A 107 24.16 6.01 6.36
N ARG A 108 23.05 6.75 6.32
CA ARG A 108 23.09 8.21 6.36
C ARG A 108 23.63 8.74 7.69
N ARG A 109 23.28 8.10 8.81
CA ARG A 109 23.84 8.43 10.13
C ARG A 109 25.35 8.21 10.15
N ALA A 110 25.84 7.10 9.61
CA ALA A 110 27.27 6.80 9.52
C ALA A 110 28.01 7.81 8.64
N GLU A 111 27.43 8.20 7.50
CA GLU A 111 27.97 9.26 6.64
C GLU A 111 28.06 10.60 7.35
N ILE A 112 27.01 11.02 8.06
CA ILE A 112 26.99 12.28 8.81
C ILE A 112 28.06 12.28 9.89
N ILE A 113 28.21 11.17 10.63
CA ILE A 113 29.22 11.06 11.68
C ILE A 113 30.63 11.15 11.07
N ARG A 114 30.90 10.43 9.98
CA ARG A 114 32.21 10.50 9.31
C ARG A 114 32.52 11.90 8.79
N ALA A 115 31.56 12.54 8.12
CA ALA A 115 31.74 13.91 7.63
C ALA A 115 32.03 14.88 8.80
N ALA A 116 31.32 14.75 9.92
CA ALA A 116 31.57 15.57 11.10
C ALA A 116 32.96 15.30 11.73
N GLU A 117 33.40 14.05 11.76
CA GLU A 117 34.76 13.70 12.23
C GLU A 117 35.84 14.29 11.31
N ASP A 118 35.64 14.23 10.00
CA ASP A 118 36.55 14.81 9.00
C ASP A 118 36.59 16.35 9.11
N ASP A 119 35.44 17.00 9.27
CA ASP A 119 35.34 18.45 9.45
C ASP A 119 36.04 18.90 10.75
N VAL A 120 35.84 18.18 11.85
CA VAL A 120 36.51 18.45 13.13
C VAL A 120 38.02 18.25 13.02
N ALA A 121 38.47 17.22 12.30
CA ALA A 121 39.89 16.99 12.08
C ALA A 121 40.52 18.10 11.24
N ALA A 122 39.85 18.55 10.17
CA ALA A 122 40.29 19.64 9.33
C ALA A 122 40.36 20.97 10.10
N GLU A 123 39.32 21.30 10.86
CA GLU A 123 39.27 22.50 11.70
C GLU A 123 40.39 22.49 12.76
N ARG A 124 40.63 21.34 13.40
CA ARG A 124 41.73 21.20 14.37
C ARG A 124 43.09 21.42 13.72
N GLN A 125 43.29 20.92 12.51
CA GLN A 125 44.55 21.11 11.78
C GLN A 125 44.75 22.58 11.41
N ALA A 126 43.69 23.27 10.95
CA ALA A 126 43.72 24.70 10.68
C ALA A 126 44.04 25.50 11.95
N ALA A 127 43.37 25.22 13.06
CA ALA A 127 43.60 25.89 14.34
C ALA A 127 45.04 25.70 14.86
N LEU A 128 45.63 24.52 14.66
CA LEU A 128 47.03 24.27 15.00
C LEU A 128 47.99 25.08 14.11
N ALA A 129 47.72 25.16 12.80
CA ALA A 129 48.52 25.97 11.89
C ALA A 129 48.43 27.47 12.22
N ASP A 130 47.24 27.96 12.55
CA ASP A 130 47.03 29.34 12.99
C ASP A 130 47.75 29.65 14.31
N LEU A 131 47.75 28.70 15.25
CA LEU A 131 48.46 28.85 16.52
C LEU A 131 49.98 28.90 16.33
N ASP A 132 50.53 28.08 15.44
CA ASP A 132 51.96 28.11 15.10
C ASP A 132 52.34 29.41 14.36
N ALA A 133 51.49 29.89 13.47
CA ALA A 133 51.67 31.18 12.80
C ALA A 133 51.61 32.36 13.80
N ALA A 134 50.65 32.34 14.73
CA ALA A 134 50.52 33.34 15.80
C ALA A 134 51.72 33.33 16.75
N ARG A 135 52.21 32.14 17.10
CA ARG A 135 53.42 31.97 17.93
C ARG A 135 54.65 32.56 17.24
N THR A 136 54.83 32.27 15.95
CA THR A 136 55.94 32.80 15.16
C THR A 136 55.88 34.32 15.08
N THR A 137 54.69 34.86 14.80
CA THR A 137 54.45 36.32 14.76
C THR A 137 54.74 36.98 16.11
N ALA A 138 54.32 36.37 17.23
CA ALA A 138 54.61 36.87 18.56
C ALA A 138 56.11 36.87 18.88
N LEU A 139 56.83 35.80 18.52
CA LEU A 139 58.27 35.72 18.70
C LEU A 139 59.01 36.76 17.85
N ASP A 140 58.61 36.96 16.61
CA ASP A 140 59.19 37.96 15.72
C ASP A 140 58.90 39.39 16.21
N GLY A 141 57.74 39.64 16.82
CA GLY A 141 57.42 40.93 17.46
C GLY A 141 58.23 41.21 18.73
N LEU A 142 58.62 40.18 19.48
CA LEU A 142 59.43 40.31 20.69
C LEU A 142 60.92 40.54 20.39
N ARG A 143 61.46 39.98 19.29
CA ARG A 143 62.87 40.10 18.91
C ARG A 143 63.39 41.55 18.88
N PRO A 144 62.72 42.52 18.22
CA PRO A 144 63.14 43.92 18.23
C PRO A 144 63.08 44.56 19.62
N GLN A 145 62.09 44.19 20.44
CA GLN A 145 61.92 44.73 21.80
C GLN A 145 63.05 44.25 22.72
N VAL A 146 63.44 42.97 22.63
CA VAL A 146 64.58 42.45 23.38
C VAL A 146 65.89 43.06 22.88
N GLY A 147 66.04 43.22 21.56
CA GLY A 147 67.20 43.88 20.96
C GLY A 147 67.38 45.33 21.41
N SER A 148 66.29 46.12 21.44
CA SER A 148 66.34 47.51 21.92
C SER A 148 66.68 47.60 23.41
N ILE A 149 66.14 46.69 24.24
CA ILE A 149 66.50 46.60 25.67
C ILE A 149 67.98 46.25 25.84
N ALA A 150 68.50 45.30 25.07
CA ALA A 150 69.91 44.89 25.12
C ALA A 150 70.85 46.03 24.70
N VAL A 151 70.54 46.75 23.62
CA VAL A 151 71.31 47.94 23.18
C VAL A 151 71.24 49.05 24.22
N ALA A 152 70.07 49.33 24.78
CA ALA A 152 69.91 50.33 25.84
C ALA A 152 70.70 49.97 27.11
N ALA A 153 70.72 48.69 27.50
CA ALA A 153 71.51 48.20 28.63
C ALA A 153 73.01 48.31 28.36
N ALA A 154 73.49 47.90 27.18
CA ALA A 154 74.89 48.05 26.77
C ALA A 154 75.32 49.53 26.73
N GLY A 155 74.46 50.41 26.21
CA GLY A 155 74.67 51.85 26.21
C GLY A 155 74.86 52.42 27.62
N LYS A 156 74.03 51.99 28.59
CA LYS A 156 74.21 52.38 30.00
C LYS A 156 75.53 51.90 30.61
N VAL A 157 76.00 50.71 30.26
CA VAL A 157 77.29 50.18 30.75
C VAL A 157 78.46 51.00 30.19
N VAL A 158 78.48 51.24 28.86
CA VAL A 158 79.53 52.04 28.21
C VAL A 158 79.52 53.48 28.73
N GLN A 159 78.35 54.07 28.92
CA GLN A 159 78.23 55.41 29.49
C GLN A 159 78.77 55.46 30.93
N ARG A 160 78.54 54.43 31.74
CA ARG A 160 79.10 54.33 33.09
C ARG A 160 80.62 54.19 33.08
N ASP A 161 81.18 53.38 32.18
CA ASP A 161 82.62 53.20 32.05
C ASP A 161 83.32 54.47 31.52
N LEU A 162 82.68 55.19 30.58
CA LEU A 162 83.14 56.50 30.12
C LEU A 162 83.09 57.55 31.23
N ASP A 163 82.07 57.56 32.07
CA ASP A 163 81.96 58.50 33.19
C ASP A 163 83.03 58.23 34.27
N VAL A 164 83.36 56.95 34.51
CA VAL A 164 84.48 56.54 35.38
C VAL A 164 85.84 56.96 34.79
N ALA A 165 86.06 56.73 33.48
CA ALA A 165 87.28 57.13 32.81
C ALA A 165 87.42 58.66 32.67
N ALA A 166 86.33 59.37 32.39
CA ALA A 166 86.28 60.83 32.32
C ALA A 166 86.52 61.46 33.70
N ASN A 167 86.00 60.86 34.78
CA ASN A 167 86.33 61.32 36.13
C ASN A 167 87.82 61.17 36.46
N GLN A 168 88.52 60.15 35.93
CA GLN A 168 89.97 60.03 36.09
C GLN A 168 90.75 61.11 35.32
N SER A 169 90.34 61.44 34.09
CA SER A 169 91.00 62.52 33.33
C SER A 169 90.77 63.90 33.96
N VAL A 170 89.59 64.15 34.52
CA VAL A 170 89.27 65.40 35.22
C VAL A 170 90.05 65.51 36.54
N VAL A 171 90.25 64.39 37.27
CA VAL A 171 91.10 64.36 38.47
C VAL A 171 92.58 64.57 38.12
N ASP A 172 93.10 63.95 37.07
CA ASP A 172 94.48 64.17 36.62
C ASP A 172 94.72 65.61 36.14
N GLU A 173 93.72 66.24 35.51
CA GLU A 173 93.79 67.63 35.09
C GLU A 173 93.69 68.60 36.29
N HIS A 174 92.89 68.27 37.31
CA HIS A 174 92.81 69.06 38.55
C HIS A 174 94.05 68.89 39.45
N VAL A 175 94.66 67.71 39.52
CA VAL A 175 95.94 67.50 40.21
C VAL A 175 97.06 68.25 39.49
N ARG A 176 97.03 68.30 38.16
CA ARG A 176 98.03 69.03 37.36
C ARG A 176 97.84 70.56 37.44
N SER A 177 96.61 71.07 37.53
CA SER A 177 96.33 72.50 37.69
C SER A 177 96.52 73.02 39.13
N ALA A 178 96.30 72.19 40.15
CA ALA A 178 96.60 72.51 41.55
C ALA A 178 98.12 72.49 41.87
N SER A 179 98.94 71.80 41.08
CA SER A 179 100.41 71.77 41.23
C SER A 179 101.16 72.95 40.60
N ARG A 180 100.44 73.94 40.04
CA ARG A 180 101.01 75.11 39.33
C ARG A 180 100.59 76.46 39.93
N GLY A 181 100.04 76.48 41.15
CA GLY A 181 99.74 77.67 41.93
C GLY A 181 100.46 77.64 43.27
#